data_AF-A0A5U4X837-F1
#
_entry.id   AF-A0A5U4X837-F1
#
_cell.length_a   1.000
_cell.length_b   1.000
_cell.length_c   1.000
_cell.angle_alpha   90.00
_cell.angle_beta   90.00
_cell.angle_gamma   90.00
#
_symmetry.space_group_name_H-M   'P 1'
#
loop_
_entity.id
_entity.type
_entity.pdbx_description
1 polymer ?
#
loop_
_entity_poly.entity_id
_entity_poly.type
_entity_poly.pdbx_seq_one_letter_code
_entity_poly.pdbx_strand_id
1 'polypeptide(L)'
;MTFPMIVRGTPPATLRGVLTLSTCSNVCLLTDYPFSVTPTVQNADFAHDYARAMGKVPLRSGLTDSLDVGYRPGELVVTATRAAGWSSPGLYLDTIDDVDFAKPRLRVEGDRLQATVPVTDSWGEKAPDLRNKSLTLVLADGAIAQESTQTIGAAPAQTPDNAALPFWQVVMMALIGGLILNLMPCVLPVLGMKLGSILLVEEKSRSHIRRQFLASVAGIIASFMALAAFMTLLRLSNHALAWGVQFQNAWFIGFMALVMLLFSASLFGLFEFRLPSSMTTKLATYGGNGMSGHFWQGAFATLLATPCSAPFLGTAVAVALTASLPTLWGLFLALGLGMSAPWLLVALRPGLALRLPRPGRWMNVLRRILGLMMLGSAIWLATLLLPHFGFTASKSAQDTVQWQPLSEQAIQSALAQHKRVFVDVTADWCITCKVNKYNVLQKEDVQDALQQPDVVALRGDWTLPSDAITDFLKTRGQVAVPFNQVYGPGLPEGEALPTLLTRDAVLQTLKKAKGITQ
;
A
#
# COMPACT_ATOMS: atom_id res chain seq x y z
N MET A 1 -41.23 3.49 -3.61
CA MET A 1 -40.86 4.20 -4.86
C MET A 1 -42.09 4.37 -5.72
N THR A 2 -42.15 5.43 -6.51
CA THR A 2 -43.27 5.73 -7.43
C THR A 2 -42.70 5.93 -8.82
N PHE A 3 -43.12 5.12 -9.79
CA PHE A 3 -42.64 5.19 -11.17
C PHE A 3 -43.76 5.75 -12.06
N PRO A 4 -43.67 7.01 -12.52
CA PRO A 4 -44.65 7.52 -13.45
C PRO A 4 -44.46 6.85 -14.81
N MET A 5 -45.53 6.29 -15.38
CA MET A 5 -45.49 5.60 -16.67
C MET A 5 -46.48 6.25 -17.63
N ILE A 6 -46.04 6.48 -18.87
CA ILE A 6 -46.90 6.96 -19.95
C ILE A 6 -46.93 5.88 -21.04
N VAL A 7 -48.10 5.31 -21.27
CA VAL A 7 -48.35 4.40 -22.39
C VAL A 7 -49.16 5.16 -23.43
N ARG A 8 -48.66 5.24 -24.66
CA ARG A 8 -49.34 5.91 -25.77
C ARG A 8 -50.05 4.86 -26.64
N GLY A 9 -51.31 5.11 -26.98
CA GLY A 9 -52.10 4.21 -27.83
C GLY A 9 -53.61 4.36 -27.55
N THR A 10 -54.42 3.53 -28.20
CA THR A 10 -55.86 3.41 -27.86
C THR A 10 -55.99 2.70 -26.52
N PRO A 11 -56.56 3.35 -25.49
CA PRO A 11 -56.64 2.76 -24.16
C PRO A 11 -57.55 1.52 -24.17
N PRO A 12 -57.07 0.34 -23.72
CA PRO A 12 -57.93 -0.82 -23.57
C PRO A 12 -58.94 -0.58 -22.44
N ALA A 13 -60.08 -1.28 -22.49
CA ALA A 13 -61.08 -1.22 -21.43
C ALA A 13 -60.50 -1.63 -20.05
N THR A 14 -59.59 -2.61 -20.06
CA THR A 14 -58.79 -2.99 -18.89
C THR A 14 -57.33 -3.19 -19.33
N LEU A 15 -56.40 -2.51 -18.67
CA LEU A 15 -54.96 -2.71 -18.84
C LEU A 15 -54.50 -3.82 -17.91
N ARG A 16 -53.95 -4.91 -18.48
CA ARG A 16 -53.40 -6.03 -17.71
C ARG A 16 -51.94 -6.25 -18.08
N GLY A 17 -51.14 -6.68 -17.11
CA GLY A 17 -49.73 -6.98 -17.33
C GLY A 17 -49.10 -7.63 -16.11
N VAL A 18 -47.80 -7.90 -16.21
CA VAL A 18 -46.98 -8.42 -15.12
C VAL A 18 -45.81 -7.47 -14.93
N LEU A 19 -45.62 -6.99 -13.69
CA LEU A 19 -44.46 -6.20 -13.29
C LEU A 19 -43.42 -7.13 -12.67
N THR A 20 -42.34 -7.41 -13.38
CA THR A 20 -41.18 -8.13 -12.82
C THR A 20 -40.28 -7.12 -12.13
N LEU A 21 -40.25 -7.15 -10.79
CA LEU A 21 -39.45 -6.23 -9.97
C LEU A 21 -38.25 -6.97 -9.39
N SER A 22 -37.07 -6.36 -9.50
CA SER A 22 -35.87 -6.81 -8.81
C SER A 22 -35.77 -6.15 -7.43
N THR A 23 -35.67 -6.96 -6.38
CA THR A 23 -35.35 -6.49 -5.02
C THR A 23 -34.04 -7.10 -4.59
N CYS A 24 -33.05 -6.24 -4.32
CA CYS A 24 -31.69 -6.65 -4.02
C CYS A 24 -31.30 -6.28 -2.58
N SER A 25 -30.66 -7.22 -1.88
CA SER A 25 -29.80 -6.94 -0.72
C SER A 25 -28.40 -7.47 -1.03
N ASN A 26 -28.06 -8.66 -0.50
CA ASN A 26 -26.88 -9.43 -0.91
C ASN A 26 -27.21 -10.38 -2.06
N VAL A 27 -28.50 -10.63 -2.31
CA VAL A 27 -29.05 -11.42 -3.41
C VAL A 27 -30.19 -10.62 -4.03
N CYS A 28 -30.31 -10.67 -5.35
CA CYS A 28 -31.43 -10.08 -6.09
C CYS A 28 -32.50 -11.14 -6.36
N LEU A 29 -33.72 -10.88 -5.89
CA LEU A 29 -34.89 -11.69 -6.20
C LEU A 29 -35.72 -10.98 -7.26
N LEU A 30 -36.11 -11.71 -8.31
CA LEU A 30 -37.07 -11.26 -9.30
C LEU A 30 -38.46 -11.73 -8.87
N THR A 31 -39.39 -10.80 -8.69
CA THR A 31 -40.76 -11.11 -8.28
C THR A 31 -41.74 -10.55 -9.29
N ASP A 32 -42.64 -11.39 -9.77
CA ASP A 32 -43.68 -11.04 -10.72
C ASP A 32 -44.96 -10.59 -10.00
N TYR A 33 -45.40 -9.36 -10.31
CA TYR A 33 -46.62 -8.78 -9.78
C TYR A 33 -47.64 -8.59 -10.91
N PRO A 34 -48.59 -9.52 -11.09
CA PRO A 34 -49.67 -9.32 -12.05
C PRO A 34 -50.55 -8.15 -11.61
N PHE A 35 -50.90 -7.28 -12.56
CA PHE A 35 -51.78 -6.14 -12.31
C PHE A 35 -52.90 -6.07 -13.35
N SER A 36 -54.02 -5.47 -12.94
CA SER A 36 -55.17 -5.19 -13.80
C SER A 36 -55.78 -3.84 -13.39
N VAL A 37 -55.73 -2.86 -14.28
CA VAL A 37 -56.22 -1.50 -14.05
C VAL A 37 -57.32 -1.18 -15.06
N THR A 38 -58.47 -0.71 -14.57
CA THR A 38 -59.56 -0.21 -15.41
C THR A 38 -59.51 1.33 -15.37
N PRO A 39 -59.25 2.02 -16.49
CA PRO A 39 -59.00 3.48 -16.51
C PRO A 39 -60.17 4.38 -16.05
N THR A 40 -61.36 3.82 -15.78
CA THR A 40 -62.57 4.56 -15.41
C THR A 40 -62.68 4.93 -13.93
N VAL A 41 -61.77 4.45 -13.08
CA VAL A 41 -61.74 4.82 -11.65
C VAL A 41 -61.09 6.19 -11.50
N GLN A 42 -61.90 7.25 -11.33
CA GLN A 42 -61.42 8.60 -11.01
C GLN A 42 -60.85 8.62 -9.59
N ASN A 43 -59.57 8.30 -9.44
CA ASN A 43 -58.84 8.63 -8.24
C ASN A 43 -58.54 10.14 -8.26
N ALA A 44 -59.18 10.90 -7.36
CA ALA A 44 -59.05 12.35 -7.26
C ALA A 44 -57.60 12.79 -7.01
N ASP A 45 -56.81 11.96 -6.34
CA ASP A 45 -55.42 12.26 -5.98
C ASP A 45 -54.41 11.86 -7.07
N PHE A 46 -54.82 11.08 -8.09
CA PHE A 46 -53.89 10.54 -9.10
C PHE A 46 -53.13 11.65 -9.83
N ALA A 47 -53.81 12.74 -10.21
CA ALA A 47 -53.16 13.84 -10.90
C ALA A 47 -52.07 14.51 -10.04
N HIS A 48 -52.34 14.65 -8.73
CA HIS A 48 -51.39 15.20 -7.78
C HIS A 48 -50.19 14.25 -7.57
N ASP A 49 -50.46 12.97 -7.32
CA ASP A 49 -49.42 11.95 -7.13
C ASP A 49 -48.55 11.76 -8.37
N TYR A 50 -49.17 11.78 -9.55
CA TYR A 50 -48.47 11.70 -10.83
C TYR A 50 -47.57 12.93 -11.04
N ALA A 51 -48.07 14.14 -10.79
CA ALA A 51 -47.26 15.36 -10.89
C ALA A 51 -46.08 15.34 -9.90
N ARG A 52 -46.30 14.88 -8.66
CA ARG A 52 -45.24 14.72 -7.65
C ARG A 52 -44.20 13.67 -8.06
N ALA A 53 -44.62 12.58 -8.71
CA ALA A 53 -43.73 11.56 -9.22
C ALA A 53 -42.92 12.06 -10.43
N MET A 54 -43.57 12.75 -11.37
CA MET A 54 -42.92 13.39 -12.53
C MET A 54 -41.90 14.44 -12.12
N GLY A 55 -42.14 15.19 -11.03
CA GLY A 55 -41.19 16.16 -10.49
C GLY A 55 -39.88 15.56 -9.96
N LYS A 56 -39.80 14.23 -9.80
CA LYS A 56 -38.57 13.51 -9.42
C LYS A 56 -37.81 12.93 -10.62
N VAL A 57 -38.39 12.98 -11.82
CA VAL A 57 -37.73 12.50 -13.04
C VAL A 57 -36.67 13.54 -13.45
N PRO A 58 -35.43 13.12 -13.76
CA PRO A 58 -34.39 14.04 -14.18
C PRO A 58 -34.82 14.93 -15.35
N LEU A 59 -34.44 16.20 -15.30
CA LEU A 59 -34.66 17.15 -16.39
C LEU A 59 -33.66 16.88 -17.53
N ARG A 60 -33.94 17.34 -18.75
CA ARG A 60 -32.98 17.21 -19.87
C ARG A 60 -31.87 18.26 -19.85
N SER A 61 -32.02 19.33 -19.08
CA SER A 61 -31.08 20.45 -18.98
C SER A 61 -31.34 21.26 -17.70
N GLY A 62 -30.39 22.12 -17.32
CA GLY A 62 -30.59 23.14 -16.27
C GLY A 62 -29.81 22.90 -14.98
N LEU A 63 -29.07 21.80 -14.84
CA LEU A 63 -28.15 21.59 -13.71
C LEU A 63 -26.74 22.10 -14.01
N THR A 64 -26.24 21.83 -15.21
CA THR A 64 -24.84 22.09 -15.62
C THR A 64 -24.76 23.12 -16.75
N ASP A 65 -23.75 23.99 -16.71
CA ASP A 65 -23.44 24.93 -17.80
C ASP A 65 -22.68 24.25 -18.94
N SER A 66 -21.76 23.34 -18.60
CA SER A 66 -21.05 22.48 -19.54
C SER A 66 -20.95 21.06 -19.01
N LEU A 67 -20.93 20.09 -19.92
CA LEU A 67 -20.80 18.67 -19.61
C LEU A 67 -20.02 18.01 -20.74
N ASP A 68 -18.88 17.44 -20.40
CA ASP A 68 -18.00 16.71 -21.30
C ASP A 68 -17.73 15.31 -20.76
N VAL A 69 -17.66 14.34 -21.67
CA VAL A 69 -17.32 12.95 -21.34
C VAL A 69 -16.14 12.53 -22.20
N GLY A 70 -15.05 12.11 -21.56
CA GLY A 70 -13.87 11.60 -22.21
C GLY A 70 -13.57 10.17 -21.80
N TYR A 71 -12.91 9.42 -22.67
CA TYR A 71 -12.36 8.11 -22.36
C TYR A 71 -10.83 8.10 -22.47
N ARG A 72 -10.20 7.39 -21.54
CA ARG A 72 -8.81 6.95 -21.59
C ARG A 72 -8.75 5.46 -21.22
N PRO A 73 -7.69 4.72 -21.55
CA PRO A 73 -7.65 3.28 -21.31
C PRO A 73 -7.98 2.90 -19.86
N GLY A 74 -9.10 2.19 -19.66
CA GLY A 74 -9.59 1.72 -18.37
C GLY A 74 -10.37 2.74 -17.52
N GLU A 75 -10.54 3.99 -17.99
CA GLU A 75 -11.24 5.03 -17.22
C GLU A 75 -12.08 5.95 -18.11
N LEU A 76 -13.32 6.18 -17.70
CA LEU A 76 -14.19 7.22 -18.21
C LEU A 76 -14.08 8.46 -17.30
N VAL A 77 -13.95 9.63 -17.90
CA VAL A 77 -13.83 10.92 -17.19
C VAL A 77 -15.00 11.80 -17.58
N VAL A 78 -15.87 12.11 -16.62
CA VAL A 78 -16.98 13.06 -16.81
C VAL A 78 -16.59 14.38 -16.15
N THR A 79 -16.63 15.46 -16.91
CA THR A 79 -16.35 16.81 -16.42
C THR A 79 -17.61 17.66 -16.58
N ALA A 80 -18.03 18.33 -15.52
CA ALA A 80 -19.17 19.23 -15.57
C ALA A 80 -18.86 20.54 -14.85
N THR A 81 -19.34 21.66 -15.37
CA THR A 81 -19.26 22.96 -14.70
C THR A 81 -20.63 23.46 -14.31
N ARG A 82 -20.71 24.13 -13.17
CA ARG A 82 -21.92 24.73 -12.63
C ARG A 82 -21.58 26.00 -11.86
N ALA A 83 -22.01 27.15 -12.35
CA ALA A 83 -21.74 28.45 -11.75
C ALA A 83 -22.24 28.58 -10.30
N ALA A 84 -23.31 27.86 -9.94
CA ALA A 84 -23.83 27.81 -8.58
C ALA A 84 -22.99 26.95 -7.60
N GLY A 85 -21.97 26.23 -8.09
CA GLY A 85 -21.17 25.28 -7.32
C GLY A 85 -21.84 23.92 -7.13
N TRP A 86 -21.08 22.99 -6.52
CA TRP A 86 -21.53 21.62 -6.23
C TRP A 86 -21.56 21.38 -4.72
N SER A 87 -22.58 20.64 -4.25
CA SER A 87 -22.79 20.39 -2.83
C SER A 87 -22.73 18.91 -2.47
N SER A 88 -23.50 18.09 -3.18
CA SER A 88 -23.59 16.64 -3.03
C SER A 88 -23.83 15.99 -4.40
N PRO A 89 -22.82 16.01 -5.29
CA PRO A 89 -22.96 15.48 -6.63
C PRO A 89 -23.16 13.95 -6.61
N GLY A 90 -24.02 13.47 -7.49
CA GLY A 90 -24.18 12.06 -7.85
C GLY A 90 -24.05 11.89 -9.36
N LEU A 91 -23.43 10.79 -9.78
CA LEU A 91 -23.32 10.40 -11.18
C LEU A 91 -23.86 8.98 -11.35
N TYR A 92 -24.81 8.82 -12.25
CA TYR A 92 -25.39 7.54 -12.64
C TYR A 92 -25.21 7.37 -14.14
N LEU A 93 -24.70 6.22 -14.55
CA LEU A 93 -24.42 5.92 -15.95
C LEU A 93 -25.39 4.84 -16.43
N ASP A 94 -25.84 4.98 -17.67
CA ASP A 94 -26.52 3.90 -18.36
C ASP A 94 -25.50 2.86 -18.86
N THR A 95 -25.98 1.65 -19.12
CA THR A 95 -25.12 0.54 -19.57
C THR A 95 -24.71 0.73 -21.03
N ILE A 96 -23.49 0.32 -21.36
CA ILE A 96 -23.04 0.12 -22.74
C ILE A 96 -22.79 -1.38 -22.91
N ASP A 97 -23.15 -1.93 -24.06
CA ASP A 97 -22.91 -3.34 -24.37
C ASP A 97 -21.44 -3.72 -24.15
N ASP A 98 -21.23 -4.84 -23.46
CA ASP A 98 -19.92 -5.42 -23.10
C ASP A 98 -19.03 -4.54 -22.21
N VAL A 99 -19.62 -3.64 -21.44
CA VAL A 99 -18.89 -2.68 -20.59
C VAL A 99 -19.51 -2.60 -19.20
N ASP A 100 -18.67 -2.79 -18.18
CA ASP A 100 -19.04 -2.59 -16.79
C ASP A 100 -18.41 -1.31 -16.24
N PHE A 101 -19.25 -0.47 -15.63
CA PHE A 101 -18.83 0.75 -14.95
C PHE A 101 -18.74 0.52 -13.44
N ALA A 102 -17.57 0.78 -12.86
CA ALA A 102 -17.39 0.73 -11.42
C ALA A 102 -17.93 1.99 -10.72
N LYS A 103 -17.89 2.02 -9.39
CA LYS A 103 -18.31 3.17 -8.58
C LYS A 103 -17.54 4.45 -8.98
N PRO A 104 -18.23 5.55 -9.33
CA PRO A 104 -17.58 6.79 -9.74
C PRO A 104 -16.86 7.46 -8.56
N ARG A 105 -15.65 7.96 -8.80
CA ARG A 105 -14.89 8.80 -7.88
C ARG A 105 -15.11 10.26 -8.24
N LEU A 106 -15.82 10.99 -7.39
CA LEU A 106 -16.22 12.38 -7.62
C LEU A 106 -15.24 13.34 -6.93
N ARG A 107 -14.79 14.36 -7.66
CA ARG A 107 -13.97 15.45 -7.15
C ARG A 107 -14.58 16.79 -7.53
N VAL A 108 -14.75 17.67 -6.55
CA VAL A 108 -15.32 19.00 -6.73
C VAL A 108 -14.24 20.03 -6.47
N GLU A 109 -14.03 20.92 -7.44
CA GLU A 109 -13.12 22.07 -7.36
C GLU A 109 -13.91 23.33 -7.72
N GLY A 110 -14.48 23.99 -6.71
CA GLY A 110 -15.30 25.19 -6.91
C GLY A 110 -16.57 24.90 -7.74
N ASP A 111 -16.61 25.44 -8.95
CA ASP A 111 -17.69 25.29 -9.93
C ASP A 111 -17.56 24.03 -10.80
N ARG A 112 -16.43 23.33 -10.72
CA ARG A 112 -16.12 22.20 -11.59
C ARG A 112 -16.20 20.87 -10.84
N LEU A 113 -16.95 19.93 -11.41
CA LEU A 113 -17.03 18.53 -11.02
C LEU A 113 -16.22 17.70 -12.00
N GLN A 114 -15.33 16.85 -11.47
CA GLN A 114 -14.66 15.80 -12.23
C GLN A 114 -15.00 14.44 -11.61
N ALA A 115 -15.65 13.58 -12.38
CA ALA A 115 -15.90 12.19 -12.02
C ALA A 115 -14.97 11.28 -12.81
N THR A 116 -14.26 10.39 -12.12
CA THR A 116 -13.48 9.32 -12.76
C THR A 116 -14.14 7.98 -12.48
N VAL A 117 -14.45 7.24 -13.53
CA VAL A 117 -15.19 5.98 -13.47
C VAL A 117 -14.30 4.88 -14.05
N PRO A 118 -13.82 3.92 -13.24
CA PRO A 118 -13.11 2.76 -13.76
C PRO A 118 -14.04 1.94 -14.66
N VAL A 119 -13.49 1.44 -15.77
CA VAL A 119 -14.23 0.72 -16.79
C VAL A 119 -13.56 -0.63 -17.05
N THR A 120 -14.34 -1.70 -17.00
CA THR A 120 -13.93 -3.06 -17.39
C THR A 120 -14.85 -3.61 -18.47
N ASP A 121 -14.48 -4.73 -19.07
CA ASP A 121 -15.46 -5.57 -19.78
C ASP A 121 -16.31 -6.38 -18.79
N SER A 122 -17.27 -7.14 -19.30
CA SER A 122 -18.17 -8.01 -18.52
C SER A 122 -17.48 -9.14 -17.75
N TRP A 123 -16.18 -9.36 -17.98
CA TRP A 123 -15.36 -10.36 -17.29
C TRP A 123 -14.40 -9.72 -16.27
N GLY A 124 -14.43 -8.39 -16.12
CA GLY A 124 -13.55 -7.65 -15.22
C GLY A 124 -12.14 -7.43 -15.79
N GLU A 125 -11.93 -7.66 -17.09
CA GLU A 125 -10.68 -7.40 -17.78
C GLU A 125 -10.68 -6.01 -18.47
N LYS A 126 -9.84 -5.84 -19.49
CA LYS A 126 -9.60 -4.56 -20.14
C LYS A 126 -10.81 -4.17 -21.01
N ALA A 127 -11.47 -3.08 -20.64
CA ALA A 127 -12.59 -2.54 -21.40
C ALA A 127 -12.24 -2.24 -22.88
N PRO A 128 -13.22 -2.38 -23.79
CA PRO A 128 -13.08 -1.92 -25.16
C PRO A 128 -12.92 -0.40 -25.23
N ASP A 129 -12.46 0.11 -26.37
CA ASP A 129 -12.40 1.54 -26.62
C ASP A 129 -13.81 2.14 -26.69
N LEU A 130 -14.08 3.11 -25.84
CA LEU A 130 -15.40 3.74 -25.74
C LEU A 130 -15.52 5.04 -26.55
N ARG A 131 -14.43 5.50 -27.18
CA ARG A 131 -14.46 6.74 -27.96
C ARG A 131 -15.48 6.65 -29.10
N ASN A 132 -16.18 7.76 -29.33
CA ASN A 132 -17.28 7.92 -30.29
C ASN A 132 -18.54 7.08 -29.99
N LYS A 133 -18.60 6.36 -28.86
CA LYS A 133 -19.86 5.76 -28.40
C LYS A 133 -20.72 6.82 -27.72
N SER A 134 -22.03 6.62 -27.75
CA SER A 134 -23.00 7.44 -27.03
C SER A 134 -23.19 6.90 -25.63
N LEU A 135 -23.21 7.78 -24.63
CA LEU A 135 -23.45 7.44 -23.23
C LEU A 135 -24.54 8.34 -22.67
N THR A 136 -25.59 7.72 -22.14
CA THR A 136 -26.60 8.42 -21.33
C THR A 136 -26.15 8.40 -19.88
N LEU A 137 -26.20 9.57 -19.24
CA LEU A 137 -25.84 9.73 -17.84
C LEU A 137 -26.82 10.67 -17.13
N VAL A 138 -26.96 10.47 -15.83
CA VAL A 138 -27.70 11.37 -14.94
C VAL A 138 -26.72 11.96 -13.94
N LEU A 139 -26.61 13.29 -13.95
CA LEU A 139 -25.96 14.06 -12.89
C LEU A 139 -27.02 14.57 -11.93
N ALA A 140 -26.78 14.41 -10.64
CA ALA A 140 -27.64 14.94 -9.59
C ALA A 140 -26.84 15.80 -8.62
N ASP A 141 -27.42 16.85 -8.08
CA ASP A 141 -26.88 17.60 -6.95
C ASP A 141 -28.03 18.01 -6.02
N GLY A 142 -28.07 17.39 -4.83
CA GLY A 142 -29.17 17.58 -3.89
C GLY A 142 -30.52 17.16 -4.47
N ALA A 143 -31.43 18.13 -4.68
CA ALA A 143 -32.80 17.89 -5.16
C ALA A 143 -32.96 18.01 -6.68
N ILE A 144 -31.91 18.39 -7.42
CA ILE A 144 -31.97 18.62 -8.87
C ILE A 144 -31.19 17.52 -9.56
N ALA A 145 -31.77 16.97 -10.63
CA ALA A 145 -31.11 15.99 -11.48
C ALA A 145 -31.28 16.34 -12.96
N GLN A 146 -30.23 16.10 -13.75
CA GLN A 146 -30.20 16.28 -15.18
C GLN A 146 -29.76 14.99 -15.86
N GLU A 147 -30.58 14.47 -16.76
CA GLU A 147 -30.23 13.44 -17.73
C GLU A 147 -29.61 14.09 -18.98
N SER A 148 -28.53 13.51 -19.49
CA SER A 148 -27.88 13.97 -20.70
C SER A 148 -27.26 12.82 -21.46
N THR A 149 -27.38 12.86 -22.78
CA THR A 149 -26.72 11.92 -23.68
C THR A 149 -25.53 12.62 -24.32
N GLN A 150 -24.34 12.08 -24.11
CA GLN A 150 -23.08 12.65 -24.57
C GLN A 150 -22.31 11.66 -25.45
N THR A 151 -21.59 12.18 -26.44
CA THR A 151 -20.63 11.38 -27.21
C THR A 151 -19.30 11.35 -26.49
N ILE A 152 -18.75 10.17 -26.28
CA ILE A 152 -17.50 9.98 -25.54
C ILE A 152 -16.32 10.44 -26.40
N GLY A 153 -15.66 11.51 -25.99
CA GLY A 153 -14.43 12.03 -26.60
C GLY A 153 -13.15 11.42 -26.04
N ALA A 154 -12.00 12.01 -26.37
CA ALA A 154 -10.73 11.68 -25.73
C ALA A 154 -10.63 12.42 -24.38
N ALA A 155 -10.32 11.69 -23.30
CA ALA A 155 -10.07 12.33 -22.01
C ALA A 155 -8.67 12.98 -21.99
N PRO A 156 -8.52 14.15 -21.34
CA PRO A 156 -7.20 14.71 -21.06
C PRO A 156 -6.35 13.74 -20.20
N ALA A 157 -5.04 13.76 -20.42
CA ALA A 157 -4.08 12.94 -19.68
C ALA A 157 -4.20 13.19 -18.17
N GLN A 158 -3.96 12.16 -17.36
CA GLN A 158 -4.02 12.23 -15.89
C GLN A 158 -3.20 13.42 -15.37
N THR A 159 -3.86 14.40 -14.75
CA THR A 159 -3.25 15.18 -13.66
C THR A 159 -3.25 14.26 -12.43
N PRO A 160 -2.09 13.81 -11.93
CA PRO A 160 -2.04 12.83 -10.86
C PRO A 160 -2.56 13.46 -9.57
N ASP A 161 -3.76 13.07 -9.16
CA ASP A 161 -4.46 13.64 -7.99
C ASP A 161 -4.40 12.76 -6.74
N ASN A 162 -3.37 11.93 -6.66
CA ASN A 162 -2.86 11.41 -5.41
C ASN A 162 -1.35 11.65 -5.45
N ALA A 163 -0.76 12.01 -4.31
CA ALA A 163 0.68 12.13 -4.12
C ALA A 163 1.41 10.77 -4.27
N ALA A 164 1.24 10.09 -5.41
CA ALA A 164 2.17 9.10 -5.91
C ALA A 164 3.39 9.90 -6.38
N LEU A 165 4.44 9.87 -5.56
CA LEU A 165 5.72 10.51 -5.87
C LEU A 165 6.11 10.21 -7.33
N PRO A 166 6.41 11.22 -8.18
CA PRO A 166 6.87 10.98 -9.54
C PRO A 166 8.00 9.95 -9.58
N PHE A 167 8.03 9.11 -10.61
CA PHE A 167 8.96 7.96 -10.72
C PHE A 167 10.41 8.32 -10.35
N TRP A 168 10.89 9.49 -10.79
CA TRP A 168 12.21 10.00 -10.42
C TRP A 168 12.42 10.14 -8.91
N GLN A 169 11.44 10.67 -8.17
CA GLN A 169 11.50 10.79 -6.71
C GLN A 169 11.55 9.42 -6.03
N VAL A 170 10.80 8.43 -6.53
CA VAL A 170 10.87 7.04 -6.03
C VAL A 170 12.27 6.46 -6.26
N VAL A 171 12.86 6.68 -7.44
CA VAL A 171 14.22 6.25 -7.76
C VAL A 171 15.27 6.94 -6.88
N MET A 172 15.14 8.25 -6.65
CA MET A 172 16.04 9.00 -5.75
C MET A 172 15.94 8.48 -4.31
N MET A 173 14.73 8.23 -3.82
CA MET A 173 14.51 7.69 -2.48
C MET A 173 15.07 6.28 -2.35
N ALA A 174 14.93 5.43 -3.38
CA ALA A 174 15.53 4.10 -3.44
C ALA A 174 17.07 4.17 -3.47
N LEU A 175 17.65 5.14 -4.18
CA LEU A 175 19.10 5.36 -4.22
C LEU A 175 19.64 5.81 -2.85
N ILE A 176 18.92 6.73 -2.19
CA ILE A 176 19.23 7.15 -0.81
C ILE A 176 19.08 5.97 0.15
N GLY A 177 18.01 5.19 0.02
CA GLY A 177 17.78 3.97 0.81
C GLY A 177 18.93 2.98 0.66
N GLY A 178 19.39 2.73 -0.57
CA GLY A 178 20.55 1.88 -0.84
C GLY A 178 21.83 2.42 -0.22
N LEU A 179 22.04 3.74 -0.25
CA LEU A 179 23.19 4.37 0.40
C LEU A 179 23.14 4.17 1.93
N ILE A 180 21.95 4.31 2.54
CA ILE A 180 21.74 4.09 3.98
C ILE A 180 22.07 2.66 4.39
N LEU A 181 21.83 1.65 3.53
CA LEU A 181 22.19 0.24 3.82
C LEU A 181 23.68 0.07 4.12
N ASN A 182 24.57 0.94 3.62
CA ASN A 182 25.99 0.89 3.94
C ASN A 182 26.32 1.32 5.38
N LEU A 183 25.45 2.09 6.02
CA LEU A 183 25.61 2.52 7.42
C LEU A 183 25.20 1.44 8.42
N MET A 184 24.61 0.33 7.95
CA MET A 184 24.19 -0.77 8.81
C MET A 184 25.38 -1.56 9.35
N PRO A 185 25.35 -2.01 10.62
CA PRO A 185 26.48 -2.61 11.30
C PRO A 185 26.99 -3.92 10.67
N CYS A 186 26.21 -4.62 9.83
CA CYS A 186 26.66 -5.84 9.15
C CYS A 186 27.46 -5.60 7.87
N VAL A 187 27.34 -4.42 7.23
CA VAL A 187 27.98 -4.13 5.93
C VAL A 187 29.39 -3.56 6.14
N LEU A 188 29.54 -2.74 7.16
CA LEU A 188 30.80 -2.07 7.52
C LEU A 188 31.98 -3.03 7.74
N PRO A 189 31.84 -4.22 8.36
CA PRO A 189 32.94 -5.16 8.54
C PRO A 189 33.46 -5.72 7.20
N VAL A 190 32.55 -6.01 6.26
CA VAL A 190 32.91 -6.52 4.93
C VAL A 190 33.63 -5.43 4.11
N LEU A 191 33.14 -4.19 4.19
CA LEU A 191 33.78 -3.03 3.56
C LEU A 191 35.18 -2.79 4.14
N GLY A 192 35.33 -2.86 5.47
CA GLY A 192 36.60 -2.70 6.18
C GLY A 192 37.63 -3.76 5.83
N MET A 193 37.23 -5.03 5.75
CA MET A 193 38.12 -6.13 5.32
C MET A 193 38.62 -5.93 3.89
N LYS A 194 37.76 -5.49 2.96
CA LYS A 194 38.14 -5.27 1.55
C LYS A 194 39.05 -4.06 1.38
N LEU A 195 38.80 -2.97 2.10
CA LEU A 195 39.67 -1.79 2.10
C LEU A 195 41.04 -2.11 2.72
N GLY A 196 41.06 -2.89 3.81
CA GLY A 196 42.28 -3.36 4.47
C GLY A 196 43.15 -4.26 3.58
N SER A 197 42.54 -5.16 2.81
CA SER A 197 43.28 -6.04 1.89
C SER A 197 43.96 -5.30 0.73
N ILE A 198 43.54 -4.06 0.42
CA ILE A 198 44.14 -3.23 -0.63
C ILE A 198 45.32 -2.43 -0.07
N LEU A 199 45.23 -1.97 1.19
CA LEU A 199 46.30 -1.24 1.86
C LEU A 199 47.52 -2.13 2.19
N LEU A 200 47.35 -3.45 2.18
CA LEU A 200 48.40 -4.45 2.43
C LEU A 200 49.07 -4.97 1.14
N VAL A 201 48.65 -4.53 -0.05
CA VAL A 201 49.22 -4.97 -1.33
C VAL A 201 49.94 -3.77 -1.97
N GLU A 202 51.26 -3.75 -1.84
CA GLU A 202 52.12 -2.58 -2.10
C GLU A 202 52.21 -2.13 -3.57
N GLU A 203 51.90 -2.97 -4.57
CA GLU A 203 52.00 -2.56 -5.99
C GLU A 203 50.94 -3.21 -6.88
N LYS A 204 49.79 -2.54 -7.07
CA LYS A 204 48.87 -2.86 -8.19
C LYS A 204 48.49 -1.62 -8.97
N SER A 205 48.49 -1.77 -10.30
CA SER A 205 48.08 -0.73 -11.25
C SER A 205 46.65 -0.25 -10.96
N ARG A 206 46.40 1.06 -11.10
CA ARG A 206 45.08 1.68 -10.86
C ARG A 206 43.94 1.00 -11.65
N SER A 207 44.27 0.43 -12.81
CA SER A 207 43.32 -0.33 -13.65
C SER A 207 42.88 -1.65 -13.00
N HIS A 208 43.79 -2.36 -12.34
CA HIS A 208 43.48 -3.62 -11.68
C HIS A 208 42.55 -3.40 -10.48
N ILE A 209 42.83 -2.38 -9.67
CA ILE A 209 41.97 -1.97 -8.54
C ILE A 209 40.55 -1.65 -9.04
N ARG A 210 40.43 -0.85 -10.11
CA ARG A 210 39.14 -0.50 -10.72
C ARG A 210 38.31 -1.72 -11.11
N ARG A 211 38.92 -2.68 -11.80
CA ARG A 211 38.23 -3.90 -12.24
C ARG A 211 37.73 -4.73 -11.05
N GLN A 212 38.51 -4.86 -9.97
CA GLN A 212 38.11 -5.58 -8.76
C GLN A 212 36.93 -4.93 -8.02
N PHE A 213 36.84 -3.60 -8.00
CA PHE A 213 35.68 -2.91 -7.43
C PHE A 213 34.44 -3.03 -8.32
N LEU A 214 34.60 -2.86 -9.64
CA LEU A 214 33.51 -3.06 -10.61
C LEU A 214 32.95 -4.48 -10.57
N ALA A 215 33.79 -5.50 -10.38
CA ALA A 215 33.33 -6.87 -10.23
C ALA A 215 32.45 -7.07 -9.00
N SER A 216 32.79 -6.44 -7.86
CA SER A 216 31.91 -6.50 -6.68
C SER A 216 30.63 -5.70 -6.85
N VAL A 217 30.67 -4.56 -7.54
CA VAL A 217 29.47 -3.79 -7.92
C VAL A 217 28.55 -4.67 -8.79
N ALA A 218 29.10 -5.38 -9.76
CA ALA A 218 28.34 -6.32 -10.58
C ALA A 218 27.71 -7.44 -9.74
N GLY A 219 28.43 -7.96 -8.74
CA GLY A 219 27.90 -8.93 -7.77
C GLY A 219 26.69 -8.40 -6.98
N ILE A 220 26.78 -7.17 -6.47
CA ILE A 220 25.70 -6.53 -5.71
C ILE A 220 24.48 -6.30 -6.62
N ILE A 221 24.67 -5.70 -7.80
CA ILE A 221 23.59 -5.45 -8.75
C ILE A 221 22.92 -6.76 -9.15
N ALA A 222 23.71 -7.81 -9.46
CA ALA A 222 23.16 -9.13 -9.79
C ALA A 222 22.33 -9.72 -8.65
N SER A 223 22.76 -9.58 -7.39
CA SER A 223 21.97 -10.02 -6.23
C SER A 223 20.65 -9.26 -6.08
N PHE A 224 20.62 -7.93 -6.26
CA PHE A 224 19.37 -7.16 -6.23
C PHE A 224 18.45 -7.49 -7.41
N MET A 225 18.99 -7.77 -8.60
CA MET A 225 18.21 -8.23 -9.75
C MET A 225 17.65 -9.63 -9.55
N ALA A 226 18.41 -10.54 -8.91
CA ALA A 226 17.90 -11.85 -8.52
C ALA A 226 16.76 -11.74 -7.50
N LEU A 227 16.87 -10.83 -6.53
CA LEU A 227 15.78 -10.52 -5.60
C LEU A 227 14.55 -9.96 -6.32
N ALA A 228 14.72 -9.04 -7.27
CA ALA A 228 13.63 -8.50 -8.09
C ALA A 228 12.92 -9.59 -8.92
N ALA A 229 13.69 -10.50 -9.51
CA ALA A 229 13.17 -11.65 -10.26
C ALA A 229 12.38 -12.59 -9.35
N PHE A 230 12.93 -12.91 -8.16
CA PHE A 230 12.25 -13.72 -7.16
C PHE A 230 10.92 -13.08 -6.70
N MET A 231 10.90 -11.77 -6.48
CA MET A 231 9.66 -11.04 -6.16
C MET A 231 8.64 -11.05 -7.29
N THR A 232 9.11 -10.92 -8.53
CA THR A 232 8.24 -11.01 -9.71
C THR A 232 7.60 -12.40 -9.79
N LEU A 233 8.38 -13.45 -9.53
CA LEU A 233 7.87 -14.82 -9.48
C LEU A 233 6.83 -15.03 -8.37
N LEU A 234 7.09 -14.52 -7.15
CA LEU A 234 6.15 -14.57 -6.03
C LEU A 234 4.84 -13.82 -6.33
N ARG A 235 4.91 -12.72 -7.06
CA ARG A 235 3.73 -11.97 -7.49
C ARG A 235 2.89 -12.75 -8.50
N LEU A 236 3.54 -13.41 -9.46
CA LEU A 236 2.87 -14.21 -10.49
C LEU A 236 2.24 -15.49 -9.92
N SER A 237 2.77 -16.03 -8.83
CA SER A 237 2.25 -17.25 -8.19
C SER A 237 1.13 -16.98 -7.17
N ASN A 238 0.63 -15.74 -7.06
CA ASN A 238 -0.40 -15.32 -6.10
C ASN A 238 -0.01 -15.57 -4.62
N HIS A 239 1.25 -15.92 -4.35
CA HIS A 239 1.86 -16.05 -3.01
C HIS A 239 2.52 -14.73 -2.55
N ALA A 240 2.14 -13.60 -3.16
CA ALA A 240 2.62 -12.25 -2.82
C ALA A 240 2.41 -11.85 -1.36
N LEU A 241 1.59 -12.63 -0.63
CA LEU A 241 1.05 -12.38 0.71
C LEU A 241 2.03 -12.62 1.87
N ALA A 242 3.30 -12.98 1.60
CA ALA A 242 4.17 -13.57 2.63
C ALA A 242 5.41 -12.74 3.03
N TRP A 243 5.64 -11.55 2.46
CA TRP A 243 6.89 -10.83 2.75
C TRP A 243 6.85 -10.14 4.13
N GLY A 244 7.39 -10.83 5.13
CA GLY A 244 7.36 -10.45 6.54
C GLY A 244 6.87 -11.58 7.46
N VAL A 245 6.09 -12.53 6.94
CA VAL A 245 5.58 -13.70 7.68
C VAL A 245 6.72 -14.59 8.20
N GLN A 246 7.92 -14.49 7.62
CA GLN A 246 9.13 -15.13 8.14
C GLN A 246 9.42 -14.73 9.60
N PHE A 247 9.10 -13.50 10.01
CA PHE A 247 9.25 -13.01 11.38
C PHE A 247 8.17 -13.52 12.36
N GLN A 248 7.18 -14.27 11.88
CA GLN A 248 6.25 -15.02 12.72
C GLN A 248 6.77 -16.44 13.01
N ASN A 249 7.88 -16.87 12.40
CA ASN A 249 8.45 -18.19 12.61
C ASN A 249 9.62 -18.13 13.62
N ALA A 250 9.43 -18.75 14.79
CA ALA A 250 10.43 -18.78 15.85
C ALA A 250 11.79 -19.34 15.41
N TRP A 251 11.83 -20.35 14.53
CA TRP A 251 13.09 -20.91 14.02
C TRP A 251 13.88 -19.91 13.19
N PHE A 252 13.18 -19.14 12.34
CA PHE A 252 13.81 -18.11 11.53
C PHE A 252 14.37 -16.99 12.40
N ILE A 253 13.60 -16.49 13.36
CA ILE A 253 14.04 -15.45 14.31
C ILE A 253 15.24 -15.94 15.10
N GLY A 254 15.19 -17.17 15.63
CA GLY A 254 16.29 -17.77 16.40
C GLY A 254 17.57 -17.93 15.60
N PHE A 255 17.49 -18.42 14.36
CA PHE A 255 18.64 -18.52 13.46
C PHE A 255 19.26 -17.15 13.18
N MET A 256 18.44 -16.14 12.89
CA MET A 256 18.90 -14.79 12.58
C MET A 256 19.52 -14.09 13.79
N ALA A 257 18.91 -14.24 14.97
CA ALA A 257 19.46 -13.75 16.22
C ALA A 257 20.82 -14.38 16.53
N LEU A 258 20.96 -15.70 16.32
CA LEU A 258 22.23 -16.41 16.48
C LEU A 258 23.31 -15.87 15.54
N VAL A 259 22.99 -15.68 14.25
CA VAL A 259 23.93 -15.11 13.27
C VAL A 259 24.36 -13.70 13.70
N MET A 260 23.42 -12.83 14.10
CA MET A 260 23.74 -11.48 14.57
C MET A 260 24.60 -11.49 15.85
N LEU A 261 24.33 -12.40 16.78
CA LEU A 261 25.14 -12.57 17.99
C LEU A 261 26.57 -13.02 17.66
N LEU A 262 26.74 -13.98 16.75
CA LEU A 262 28.06 -14.45 16.32
C LEU A 262 28.88 -13.34 15.67
N PHE A 263 28.28 -12.56 14.77
CA PHE A 263 28.96 -11.41 14.16
C PHE A 263 29.24 -10.30 15.20
N SER A 264 28.37 -10.11 16.19
CA SER A 264 28.58 -9.14 17.27
C SER A 264 29.79 -9.54 18.12
N ALA A 265 29.87 -10.82 18.51
CA ALA A 265 31.01 -11.38 19.23
C ALA A 265 32.32 -11.28 18.43
N SER A 266 32.27 -11.48 17.10
CA SER A 266 33.39 -11.27 16.19
C SER A 266 33.85 -9.80 16.17
N LEU A 267 32.92 -8.83 16.20
CA LEU A 267 33.25 -7.40 16.31
C LEU A 267 33.84 -7.02 17.67
N PHE A 268 33.44 -7.68 18.76
CA PHE A 268 34.10 -7.49 20.06
C PHE A 268 35.50 -8.13 20.14
N GLY A 269 35.90 -8.92 19.13
CA GLY A 269 37.19 -9.60 19.11
C GLY A 269 37.24 -10.82 20.04
N LEU A 270 36.07 -11.34 20.46
CA LEU A 270 35.96 -12.54 21.28
C LEU A 270 36.32 -13.80 20.48
N PHE A 271 36.14 -13.76 19.15
CA PHE A 271 36.47 -14.85 18.23
C PHE A 271 37.06 -14.28 16.94
N GLU A 272 38.27 -14.71 16.56
CA GLU A 272 38.77 -14.59 15.19
C GLU A 272 38.34 -15.85 14.44
N PHE A 273 37.52 -15.72 13.40
CA PHE A 273 37.25 -16.83 12.47
C PHE A 273 38.53 -17.19 11.71
N ARG A 274 39.44 -17.94 12.35
CA ARG A 274 40.57 -18.56 11.67
C ARG A 274 40.03 -19.77 10.93
N LEU A 275 39.72 -19.59 9.65
CA LEU A 275 39.40 -20.71 8.77
C LEU A 275 40.55 -21.73 8.84
N PRO A 276 40.25 -23.04 8.95
CA PRO A 276 41.28 -24.08 8.99
C PRO A 276 42.19 -23.98 7.76
N SER A 277 43.49 -24.22 7.96
CA SER A 277 44.55 -24.03 6.95
C SER A 277 44.27 -24.76 5.63
N SER A 278 43.54 -25.87 5.67
CA SER A 278 43.12 -26.64 4.49
C SER A 278 42.05 -25.94 3.64
N MET A 279 41.15 -25.17 4.25
CA MET A 279 40.07 -24.45 3.57
C MET A 279 40.56 -23.09 3.02
N THR A 280 41.47 -22.42 3.74
CA THR A 280 42.18 -21.23 3.24
C THR A 280 43.12 -21.57 2.09
N THR A 281 43.84 -22.68 2.16
CA THR A 281 44.70 -23.15 1.06
C THR A 281 43.88 -23.59 -0.15
N LYS A 282 42.72 -24.23 0.04
CA LYS A 282 41.79 -24.57 -1.07
C LYS A 282 41.15 -23.32 -1.69
N LEU A 283 40.73 -22.33 -0.91
CA LEU A 283 40.23 -21.05 -1.47
C LEU A 283 41.33 -20.27 -2.19
N ALA A 284 42.56 -20.31 -1.69
CA ALA A 284 43.70 -19.66 -2.33
C ALA A 284 44.14 -20.36 -3.63
N THR A 285 43.92 -21.68 -3.76
CA THR A 285 44.33 -22.48 -4.94
C THR A 285 43.22 -22.63 -6.00
N TYR A 286 41.94 -22.71 -5.61
CA TYR A 286 40.79 -22.76 -6.54
C TYR A 286 40.14 -21.40 -6.82
N GLY A 287 40.35 -20.40 -5.96
CA GLY A 287 39.76 -19.05 -6.05
C GLY A 287 40.81 -17.94 -6.15
N GLY A 288 41.98 -18.24 -6.71
CA GLY A 288 43.12 -17.33 -6.73
C GLY A 288 42.80 -16.02 -7.43
N ASN A 289 42.92 -14.89 -6.72
CA ASN A 289 43.03 -13.50 -7.20
C ASN A 289 42.20 -13.05 -8.44
N GLY A 290 41.19 -13.83 -8.82
CA GLY A 290 40.45 -13.71 -10.07
C GLY A 290 39.22 -12.83 -9.91
N MET A 291 38.73 -12.29 -11.03
CA MET A 291 37.59 -11.38 -11.04
C MET A 291 36.32 -11.98 -10.43
N SER A 292 36.15 -13.31 -10.52
CA SER A 292 35.02 -14.06 -9.95
C SER A 292 34.98 -14.03 -8.42
N GLY A 293 36.14 -14.03 -7.75
CA GLY A 293 36.20 -13.92 -6.28
C GLY A 293 35.64 -12.59 -5.79
N HIS A 294 35.94 -11.50 -6.51
CA HIS A 294 35.40 -10.17 -6.19
C HIS A 294 33.91 -10.04 -6.50
N PHE A 295 33.41 -10.72 -7.54
CA PHE A 295 31.97 -10.81 -7.82
C PHE A 295 31.22 -11.48 -6.66
N TRP A 296 31.66 -12.69 -6.27
CA TRP A 296 31.03 -13.43 -5.18
C TRP A 296 31.14 -12.70 -3.84
N GLN A 297 32.24 -12.01 -3.58
CA GLN A 297 32.37 -11.15 -2.40
C GLN A 297 31.27 -10.08 -2.33
N GLY A 298 30.91 -9.47 -3.47
CA GLY A 298 29.79 -8.51 -3.54
C GLY A 298 28.43 -9.15 -3.28
N ALA A 299 28.20 -10.35 -3.82
CA ALA A 299 26.98 -11.13 -3.56
C ALA A 299 26.86 -11.55 -2.09
N PHE A 300 27.95 -12.04 -1.48
CA PHE A 300 28.01 -12.38 -0.05
C PHE A 300 27.79 -11.16 0.84
N ALA A 301 28.32 -9.99 0.47
CA ALA A 301 28.07 -8.75 1.19
C ALA A 301 26.57 -8.41 1.22
N THR A 302 25.87 -8.59 0.10
CA THR A 302 24.41 -8.38 0.00
C THR A 302 23.63 -9.40 0.83
N LEU A 303 24.01 -10.67 0.75
CA LEU A 303 23.39 -11.75 1.53
C LEU A 303 23.52 -11.51 3.05
N LEU A 304 24.71 -11.14 3.53
CA LEU A 304 24.98 -10.85 4.94
C LEU A 304 24.36 -9.52 5.42
N ALA A 305 24.05 -8.59 4.52
CA ALA A 305 23.35 -7.35 4.84
C ALA A 305 21.85 -7.56 5.09
N THR A 306 21.26 -8.57 4.42
CA THR A 306 19.82 -8.86 4.46
C THR A 306 19.24 -8.94 5.88
N PRO A 307 19.86 -9.64 6.86
CA PRO A 307 19.35 -9.74 8.23
C PRO A 307 19.12 -8.42 8.95
N CYS A 308 20.09 -7.51 8.92
CA CYS A 308 19.97 -6.22 9.61
C CYS A 308 19.23 -5.16 8.80
N SER A 309 19.04 -5.39 7.50
CA SER A 309 18.25 -4.52 6.62
C SER A 309 16.79 -4.92 6.50
N ALA A 310 16.42 -6.14 6.88
CA ALA A 310 15.09 -6.71 6.66
C ALA A 310 13.94 -5.83 7.18
N PRO A 311 14.02 -5.17 8.35
CA PRO A 311 12.94 -4.28 8.80
C PRO A 311 12.75 -3.03 7.94
N PHE A 312 13.82 -2.53 7.32
CA PHE A 312 13.79 -1.34 6.46
C PHE A 312 13.49 -1.68 5.01
N LEU A 313 14.03 -2.80 4.53
CA LEU A 313 13.68 -3.35 3.23
C LEU A 313 12.20 -3.76 3.21
N GLY A 314 11.65 -4.12 4.40
CA GLY A 314 10.23 -4.31 4.77
C GLY A 314 9.24 -3.52 3.93
N THR A 315 9.34 -2.20 4.09
CA THR A 315 8.42 -1.23 3.50
C THR A 315 8.67 -1.03 2.00
N ALA A 316 9.93 -1.06 1.57
CA ALA A 316 10.31 -0.92 0.17
C ALA A 316 9.72 -2.04 -0.69
N VAL A 317 9.72 -3.28 -0.18
CA VAL A 317 9.10 -4.41 -0.89
C VAL A 317 7.59 -4.34 -0.87
N ALA A 318 6.96 -3.96 0.25
CA ALA A 318 5.50 -3.81 0.30
C ALA A 318 5.00 -2.82 -0.77
N VAL A 319 5.71 -1.70 -0.95
CA VAL A 319 5.46 -0.75 -2.04
C VAL A 319 5.78 -1.37 -3.41
N ALA A 320 6.88 -2.11 -3.53
CA ALA A 320 7.26 -2.75 -4.80
C ALA A 320 6.24 -3.79 -5.27
N LEU A 321 5.60 -4.52 -4.37
CA LEU A 321 4.57 -5.54 -4.68
C LEU A 321 3.29 -4.92 -5.25
N THR A 322 2.95 -3.68 -4.86
CA THR A 322 1.77 -2.95 -5.35
C THR A 322 2.07 -2.09 -6.59
N ALA A 323 3.35 -1.78 -6.85
CA ALA A 323 3.76 -0.99 -8.01
C ALA A 323 3.70 -1.75 -9.34
N SER A 324 3.87 -1.06 -10.48
CA SER A 324 3.98 -1.71 -11.80
C SER A 324 5.28 -2.54 -11.92
N LEU A 325 5.30 -3.57 -12.78
CA LEU A 325 6.50 -4.41 -12.99
C LEU A 325 7.75 -3.56 -13.32
N PRO A 326 7.72 -2.60 -14.26
CA PRO A 326 8.87 -1.73 -14.52
C PRO A 326 9.34 -0.95 -13.30
N THR A 327 8.42 -0.47 -12.45
CA THR A 327 8.75 0.26 -11.23
C THR A 327 9.45 -0.64 -10.20
N LEU A 328 9.01 -1.88 -10.05
CA LEU A 328 9.65 -2.87 -9.17
C LEU A 328 11.12 -3.07 -9.56
N TRP A 329 11.37 -3.39 -10.84
CA TRP A 329 12.73 -3.62 -11.33
C TRP A 329 13.61 -2.36 -11.22
N GLY A 330 13.04 -1.19 -11.53
CA GLY A 330 13.73 0.10 -11.35
C GLY A 330 14.08 0.39 -9.89
N LEU A 331 13.21 0.06 -8.94
CA LEU A 331 13.43 0.28 -7.50
C LEU A 331 14.55 -0.62 -6.96
N PHE A 332 14.54 -1.91 -7.29
CA PHE A 332 15.62 -2.83 -6.90
C PHE A 332 16.97 -2.46 -7.54
N LEU A 333 16.95 -1.98 -8.79
CA LEU A 333 18.17 -1.50 -9.45
C LEU A 333 18.71 -0.24 -8.76
N ALA A 334 17.83 0.71 -8.44
CA ALA A 334 18.21 1.93 -7.73
C ALA A 334 18.75 1.64 -6.32
N LEU A 335 18.14 0.72 -5.58
CA LEU A 335 18.65 0.23 -4.29
C LEU A 335 20.04 -0.41 -4.44
N GLY A 336 20.22 -1.28 -5.44
CA GLY A 336 21.51 -1.91 -5.73
C GLY A 336 22.60 -0.92 -6.12
N LEU A 337 22.25 0.11 -6.90
CA LEU A 337 23.15 1.20 -7.27
C LEU A 337 23.51 2.08 -6.06
N GLY A 338 22.53 2.40 -5.20
CA GLY A 338 22.75 3.13 -3.95
C GLY A 338 23.66 2.37 -2.99
N MET A 339 23.41 1.06 -2.82
CA MET A 339 24.29 0.20 -2.03
C MET A 339 25.69 0.15 -2.65
N SER A 340 25.78 0.06 -3.98
CA SER A 340 27.04 0.01 -4.73
C SER A 340 27.85 1.32 -4.71
N ALA A 341 27.26 2.44 -4.29
CA ALA A 341 27.83 3.77 -4.42
C ALA A 341 29.24 3.94 -3.79
N PRO A 342 29.54 3.42 -2.58
CA PRO A 342 30.89 3.54 -2.01
C PRO A 342 31.94 2.79 -2.83
N TRP A 343 31.61 1.62 -3.37
CA TRP A 343 32.52 0.83 -4.21
C TRP A 343 32.71 1.49 -5.59
N LEU A 344 31.65 2.06 -6.17
CA LEU A 344 31.71 2.84 -7.41
C LEU A 344 32.58 4.10 -7.23
N LEU A 345 32.44 4.81 -6.11
CA LEU A 345 33.24 6.01 -5.79
C LEU A 345 34.74 5.69 -5.75
N VAL A 346 35.11 4.57 -5.11
CA VAL A 346 36.50 4.11 -5.04
C VAL A 346 37.00 3.63 -6.42
N ALA A 347 36.15 3.02 -7.24
CA ALA A 347 36.49 2.67 -8.62
C ALA A 347 36.73 3.92 -9.49
N LEU A 348 35.88 4.94 -9.40
CA LEU A 348 36.02 6.20 -10.16
C LEU A 348 37.31 6.93 -9.77
N ARG A 349 37.57 7.09 -8.46
CA ARG A 349 38.76 7.75 -7.93
C ARG A 349 39.51 6.85 -6.94
N PRO A 350 40.42 5.98 -7.41
CA PRO A 350 41.21 5.10 -6.53
C PRO A 350 42.09 5.88 -5.53
N GLY A 351 42.39 7.15 -5.81
CA GLY A 351 43.07 8.05 -4.87
C GLY A 351 42.28 8.38 -3.60
N LEU A 352 40.95 8.21 -3.58
CA LEU A 352 40.15 8.38 -2.36
C LEU A 352 40.44 7.30 -1.32
N ALA A 353 40.74 6.07 -1.76
CA ALA A 353 41.09 4.98 -0.86
C ALA A 353 42.39 5.27 -0.07
N LEU A 354 43.29 6.07 -0.64
CA LEU A 354 44.54 6.49 -0.01
C LEU A 354 44.36 7.65 1.01
N ARG A 355 43.21 8.34 0.99
CA ARG A 355 42.84 9.38 1.95
C ARG A 355 42.09 8.85 3.18
N LEU A 356 41.70 7.57 3.18
CA LEU A 356 41.05 6.98 4.35
C LEU A 356 42.03 6.96 5.53
N PRO A 357 41.56 7.28 6.76
CA PRO A 357 42.40 7.20 7.94
C PRO A 357 42.92 5.77 8.12
N ARG A 358 44.23 5.64 8.35
CA ARG A 358 44.85 4.32 8.62
C ARG A 358 44.10 3.66 9.79
N PRO A 359 43.79 2.35 9.72
CA PRO A 359 43.10 1.66 10.79
C PRO A 359 43.94 1.72 12.07
N GLY A 360 43.51 2.55 13.01
CA GLY A 360 44.16 2.78 14.31
C GLY A 360 43.17 2.72 15.46
N ARG A 361 43.38 3.51 16.51
CA ARG A 361 42.52 3.53 17.71
C ARG A 361 41.05 3.84 17.41
N TRP A 362 40.77 4.73 16.45
CA TRP A 362 39.41 5.07 16.04
C TRP A 362 38.64 3.86 15.46
N MET A 363 39.32 2.97 14.72
CA MET A 363 38.68 1.77 14.16
C MET A 363 38.21 0.81 15.27
N ASN A 364 38.95 0.72 16.38
CA ASN A 364 38.54 -0.09 17.54
C ASN A 364 37.35 0.51 18.30
N VAL A 365 37.24 1.85 18.35
CA VAL A 365 36.07 2.54 18.93
C VAL A 365 34.86 2.32 18.02
N LEU A 366 35.00 2.54 16.72
CA LEU A 366 33.94 2.30 15.73
C LEU A 366 33.46 0.85 15.79
N ARG A 367 34.38 -0.12 15.82
CA ARG A 367 34.05 -1.55 15.92
C ARG A 367 33.24 -1.87 17.19
N ARG A 368 33.60 -1.30 18.34
CA ARG A 368 32.86 -1.47 19.60
C ARG A 368 31.46 -0.84 19.55
N ILE A 369 31.33 0.37 19.00
CA ILE A 369 30.02 1.03 18.83
C ILE A 369 29.11 0.19 17.92
N LEU A 370 29.62 -0.25 16.78
CA LEU A 370 28.87 -1.08 15.82
C LEU A 370 28.50 -2.45 16.42
N GLY A 371 29.43 -3.08 17.14
CA GLY A 371 29.17 -4.33 17.85
C GLY A 371 28.07 -4.17 18.92
N LEU A 372 28.09 -3.07 19.68
CA LEU A 372 27.06 -2.78 20.69
C LEU A 372 25.70 -2.51 20.05
N MET A 373 25.64 -1.72 18.97
CA MET A 373 24.40 -1.50 18.22
C MET A 373 23.84 -2.83 17.69
N MET A 374 24.70 -3.69 17.12
CA MET A 374 24.27 -4.98 16.58
C MET A 374 23.85 -5.97 17.67
N LEU A 375 24.49 -5.94 18.85
CA LEU A 375 24.05 -6.68 20.03
C LEU A 375 22.66 -6.21 20.47
N GLY A 376 22.43 -4.89 20.51
CA GLY A 376 21.13 -4.32 20.81
C GLY A 376 20.04 -4.78 19.83
N SER A 377 20.33 -4.79 18.53
CA SER A 377 19.40 -5.31 17.52
C SER A 377 19.17 -6.82 17.65
N ALA A 378 20.19 -7.60 18.00
CA ALA A 378 20.05 -9.04 18.23
C ALA A 378 19.20 -9.35 19.47
N ILE A 379 19.39 -8.59 20.56
CA ILE A 379 18.57 -8.68 21.77
C ILE A 379 17.12 -8.29 21.45
N TRP A 380 16.90 -7.19 20.74
CA TRP A 380 15.56 -6.79 20.29
C TRP A 380 14.89 -7.88 19.45
N LEU A 381 15.60 -8.44 18.47
CA LEU A 381 15.09 -9.53 17.65
C LEU A 381 14.76 -10.77 18.52
N ALA A 382 15.57 -11.07 19.54
CA ALA A 382 15.30 -12.14 20.48
C ALA A 382 14.06 -11.87 21.36
N THR A 383 13.71 -10.62 21.66
CA THR A 383 12.46 -10.30 22.37
C THR A 383 11.21 -10.71 21.59
N LEU A 384 11.27 -10.76 20.25
CA LEU A 384 10.17 -11.25 19.42
C LEU A 384 9.92 -12.76 19.57
N LEU A 385 10.82 -13.50 20.21
CA LEU A 385 10.59 -14.91 20.57
C LEU A 385 9.71 -15.05 21.82
N LEU A 386 9.55 -14.01 22.64
CA LEU A 386 8.79 -14.07 23.90
C LEU A 386 7.33 -14.52 23.70
N PRO A 387 6.56 -14.00 22.71
CA PRO A 387 5.19 -14.45 22.47
C PRO A 387 5.09 -15.92 22.08
N HIS A 388 6.11 -16.49 21.41
CA HIS A 388 6.16 -17.90 21.05
C HIS A 388 6.30 -18.83 22.26
N PHE A 389 6.85 -18.32 23.35
CA PHE A 389 6.96 -19.04 24.63
C PHE A 389 5.80 -18.72 25.59
N GLY A 390 4.76 -18.00 25.13
CA GLY A 390 3.60 -17.63 25.94
C GLY A 390 3.83 -16.42 26.87
N PHE A 391 4.95 -15.71 26.74
CA PHE A 391 5.19 -14.47 27.47
C PHE A 391 4.59 -13.30 26.69
N THR A 392 3.50 -12.72 27.19
CA THR A 392 2.92 -11.49 26.65
C THR A 392 3.60 -10.26 27.25
N ALA A 393 4.01 -9.31 26.41
CA ALA A 393 4.59 -8.06 26.86
C ALA A 393 3.53 -7.24 27.63
N SER A 394 3.93 -6.67 28.77
CA SER A 394 3.06 -5.84 29.61
C SER A 394 2.57 -4.59 28.84
N LYS A 395 1.29 -4.20 29.05
CA LYS A 395 0.69 -2.98 28.48
C LYS A 395 1.62 -1.79 28.75
N SER A 396 1.99 -1.05 27.69
CA SER A 396 2.71 0.22 27.83
C SER A 396 1.89 1.18 28.69
N ALA A 397 2.51 1.78 29.71
CA ALA A 397 1.85 2.66 30.69
C ALA A 397 1.17 3.91 30.08
N GLN A 398 1.38 4.19 28.79
CA GLN A 398 0.86 5.35 28.06
C GLN A 398 -0.30 5.02 27.10
N ASP A 399 -0.72 3.76 26.97
CA ASP A 399 -1.85 3.36 26.10
C ASP A 399 -3.12 3.17 26.96
N THR A 400 -3.92 4.23 27.05
CA THR A 400 -5.15 4.29 27.87
C THR A 400 -6.41 3.80 27.14
N VAL A 401 -6.35 3.69 25.81
CA VAL A 401 -7.48 3.21 24.97
C VAL A 401 -7.86 1.77 25.31
N GLN A 402 -9.16 1.52 25.43
CA GLN A 402 -9.73 0.19 25.64
C GLN A 402 -9.86 -0.56 24.30
N TRP A 403 -8.73 -1.13 23.86
CA TRP A 403 -8.67 -1.93 22.64
C TRP A 403 -9.47 -3.23 22.78
N GLN A 404 -10.41 -3.45 21.85
CA GLN A 404 -11.15 -4.70 21.74
C GLN A 404 -10.58 -5.57 20.60
N PRO A 405 -10.75 -6.90 20.65
CA PRO A 405 -10.32 -7.77 19.57
C PRO A 405 -11.00 -7.41 18.24
N LEU A 406 -10.21 -7.39 17.16
CA LEU A 406 -10.74 -7.14 15.81
C LEU A 406 -11.58 -8.32 15.30
N SER A 407 -12.81 -8.02 14.88
CA SER A 407 -13.65 -8.93 14.10
C SER A 407 -14.60 -8.12 13.21
N GLU A 408 -15.03 -8.70 12.07
CA GLU A 408 -16.05 -8.07 11.22
C GLU A 408 -17.36 -7.86 11.99
N GLN A 409 -17.72 -8.82 12.84
CA GLN A 409 -18.91 -8.73 13.69
C GLN A 409 -18.86 -7.53 14.64
N ALA A 410 -17.69 -7.22 15.21
CA ALA A 410 -17.52 -6.06 16.09
C ALA A 410 -17.65 -4.74 15.32
N ILE A 411 -17.13 -4.67 14.08
CA ILE A 411 -17.30 -3.50 13.20
C ILE A 411 -18.79 -3.29 12.90
N GLN A 412 -19.48 -4.34 12.42
CA GLN A 412 -20.89 -4.24 12.04
C GLN A 412 -21.79 -3.92 13.24
N SER A 413 -21.52 -4.51 14.42
CA SER A 413 -22.26 -4.22 15.65
C SER A 413 -22.09 -2.78 16.11
N ALA A 414 -20.87 -2.24 16.04
CA ALA A 414 -20.63 -0.85 16.39
C ALA A 414 -21.31 0.13 15.40
N LEU A 415 -21.29 -0.19 14.11
CA LEU A 415 -21.98 0.59 13.08
C LEU A 415 -23.50 0.57 13.24
N ALA A 416 -24.08 -0.59 13.59
CA ALA A 416 -25.51 -0.71 13.91
C ALA A 416 -25.91 0.14 15.14
N GLN A 417 -24.97 0.40 16.05
CA GLN A 417 -25.16 1.30 17.20
C GLN A 417 -24.85 2.77 16.88
N HIS A 418 -24.68 3.14 15.61
CA HIS A 418 -24.27 4.48 15.17
C HIS A 418 -22.94 4.97 15.78
N LYS A 419 -22.04 4.05 16.14
CA LYS A 419 -20.71 4.39 16.65
C LYS A 419 -19.70 4.45 15.51
N ARG A 420 -18.65 5.25 15.71
CA ARG A 420 -17.44 5.26 14.90
C ARG A 420 -16.55 4.09 15.32
N VAL A 421 -15.81 3.54 14.38
CA VAL A 421 -14.89 2.42 14.63
C VAL A 421 -13.51 2.82 14.14
N PHE A 422 -12.50 2.64 14.99
CA PHE A 422 -11.10 2.75 14.60
C PHE A 422 -10.49 1.35 14.61
N VAL A 423 -10.01 0.89 13.46
CA VAL A 423 -9.32 -0.39 13.30
C VAL A 423 -7.81 -0.14 13.21
N ASP A 424 -7.04 -0.81 14.07
CA ASP A 424 -5.58 -0.83 14.06
C ASP A 424 -5.08 -2.28 13.95
N VAL A 425 -4.54 -2.66 12.79
CA VAL A 425 -3.86 -3.95 12.61
C VAL A 425 -2.36 -3.73 12.71
N THR A 426 -1.74 -4.32 13.73
CA THR A 426 -0.36 -4.07 14.16
C THR A 426 0.40 -5.38 14.38
N ALA A 427 1.72 -5.31 14.56
CA ALA A 427 2.55 -6.42 15.03
C ALA A 427 3.78 -5.91 15.79
N ASP A 428 4.35 -6.74 16.67
CA ASP A 428 5.56 -6.37 17.43
C ASP A 428 6.82 -6.29 16.56
N TRP A 429 6.91 -7.13 15.53
CA TRP A 429 7.99 -7.15 14.56
C TRP A 429 7.91 -5.99 13.54
N CYS A 430 6.83 -5.22 13.53
CA CYS A 430 6.56 -4.15 12.57
C CYS A 430 7.06 -2.79 13.09
N ILE A 431 8.21 -2.32 12.58
CA ILE A 431 8.79 -1.02 12.98
C ILE A 431 7.84 0.14 12.66
N THR A 432 7.24 0.17 11.47
CA THR A 432 6.30 1.23 11.08
C THR A 432 5.09 1.28 12.01
N CYS A 433 4.62 0.14 12.50
CA CYS A 433 3.55 0.06 13.49
C CYS A 433 3.97 0.71 14.81
N LYS A 434 5.20 0.44 15.29
CA LYS A 434 5.75 1.10 16.49
C LYS A 434 5.91 2.61 16.30
N VAL A 435 6.33 3.06 15.11
CA VAL A 435 6.44 4.48 14.75
C VAL A 435 5.06 5.15 14.79
N ASN A 436 4.05 4.55 14.14
CA ASN A 436 2.67 5.05 14.18
C ASN A 436 2.11 5.09 15.60
N LYS A 437 2.38 4.05 16.39
CA LYS A 437 1.94 3.97 17.78
C LYS A 437 2.52 5.11 18.60
N TYR A 438 3.83 5.33 18.56
CA TYR A 438 4.51 6.34 19.38
C TYR A 438 4.29 7.78 18.89
N ASN A 439 4.32 8.00 17.57
CA ASN A 439 4.22 9.34 17.00
C ASN A 439 2.78 9.84 16.85
N VAL A 440 1.79 8.94 16.77
CA VAL A 440 0.39 9.29 16.52
C VAL A 440 -0.55 8.71 17.55
N LEU A 441 -0.66 7.38 17.67
CA LEU A 441 -1.73 6.76 18.46
C LEU A 441 -1.59 7.00 19.97
N GLN A 442 -0.38 7.20 20.48
CA GLN A 442 -0.10 7.52 21.89
C GLN A 442 -0.10 9.02 22.20
N LYS A 443 -0.44 9.88 21.23
CA LYS A 443 -0.61 11.31 21.50
C LYS A 443 -1.93 11.52 22.25
N GLU A 444 -1.89 12.40 23.26
CA GLU A 444 -3.00 12.63 24.20
C GLU A 444 -4.32 12.91 23.48
N ASP A 445 -4.29 13.78 22.48
CA ASP A 445 -5.47 14.17 21.71
C ASP A 445 -6.05 13.05 20.83
N VAL A 446 -5.21 12.14 20.35
CA VAL A 446 -5.65 10.94 19.61
C VAL A 446 -6.18 9.91 20.59
N GLN A 447 -5.55 9.72 21.75
CA GLN A 447 -6.05 8.87 22.83
C GLN A 447 -7.43 9.34 23.31
N ASP A 448 -7.62 10.66 23.50
CA ASP A 448 -8.89 11.27 23.86
C ASP A 448 -9.94 11.05 22.78
N ALA A 449 -9.58 11.26 21.51
CA ALA A 449 -10.49 11.03 20.39
C ALA A 449 -10.93 9.56 20.30
N LEU A 450 -10.03 8.60 20.52
CA LEU A 450 -10.31 7.17 20.49
C LEU A 450 -11.09 6.67 21.72
N GLN A 451 -11.11 7.45 22.81
CA GLN A 451 -11.87 7.16 24.03
C GLN A 451 -13.24 7.84 24.07
N GLN A 452 -13.61 8.60 23.04
CA GLN A 452 -14.94 9.20 22.98
C GLN A 452 -16.02 8.10 23.05
N PRO A 453 -17.14 8.35 23.75
CA PRO A 453 -18.16 7.32 24.03
C PRO A 453 -18.82 6.74 22.77
N ASP A 454 -18.75 7.46 21.66
CA ASP A 454 -19.23 7.05 20.34
C ASP A 454 -18.12 6.44 19.46
N VAL A 455 -16.95 6.08 20.02
CA VAL A 455 -15.85 5.42 19.30
C VAL A 455 -15.57 4.04 19.87
N VAL A 456 -15.44 3.06 18.99
CA VAL A 456 -15.01 1.69 19.30
C VAL A 456 -13.63 1.46 18.69
N ALA A 457 -12.62 1.25 19.53
CA ALA A 457 -11.25 0.96 19.09
C ALA A 457 -11.02 -0.56 19.01
N LEU A 458 -10.80 -1.06 17.81
CA LEU A 458 -10.54 -2.47 17.52
C LEU A 458 -9.06 -2.67 17.14
N ARG A 459 -8.41 -3.67 17.72
CA ARG A 459 -7.02 -4.01 17.41
C ARG A 459 -6.89 -5.45 16.94
N GLY A 460 -6.24 -5.63 15.79
CA GLY A 460 -5.75 -6.92 15.30
C GLY A 460 -4.26 -7.03 15.56
N ASP A 461 -3.82 -7.98 16.39
CA ASP A 461 -2.41 -8.23 16.63
C ASP A 461 -1.92 -9.40 15.75
N TRP A 462 -1.14 -9.07 14.72
CA TRP A 462 -0.57 -10.01 13.76
C TRP A 462 0.90 -10.36 14.07
N THR A 463 1.27 -10.29 15.35
CA THR A 463 2.58 -10.76 15.85
C THR A 463 2.76 -12.26 15.63
N LEU A 464 1.68 -13.04 15.81
CA LEU A 464 1.63 -14.48 15.55
C LEU A 464 0.72 -14.76 14.33
N PRO A 465 0.90 -15.92 13.66
CA PRO A 465 0.06 -16.31 12.53
C PRO A 465 -1.42 -16.37 12.93
N SER A 466 -2.29 -15.77 12.11
CA SER A 466 -3.74 -15.74 12.32
C SER A 466 -4.47 -15.70 10.98
N ASP A 467 -5.26 -16.73 10.69
CA ASP A 467 -6.06 -16.80 9.46
C ASP A 467 -7.12 -15.70 9.41
N ALA A 468 -7.75 -15.41 10.56
CA ALA A 468 -8.76 -14.36 10.68
C ALA A 468 -8.23 -12.97 10.30
N ILE A 469 -7.04 -12.59 10.81
CA ILE A 469 -6.42 -11.30 10.45
C ILE A 469 -5.94 -11.32 9.00
N THR A 470 -5.40 -12.45 8.54
CA THR A 470 -4.92 -12.61 7.16
C THR A 470 -6.07 -12.39 6.17
N ASP A 471 -7.22 -13.02 6.39
CA ASP A 471 -8.39 -12.89 5.52
C ASP A 471 -9.06 -11.50 5.64
N PHE A 472 -9.03 -10.90 6.83
CA PHE A 472 -9.45 -9.52 7.04
C PHE A 472 -8.65 -8.52 6.19
N LEU A 473 -7.32 -8.68 6.12
CA LEU A 473 -6.44 -7.84 5.30
C LEU A 473 -6.63 -8.10 3.80
N LYS A 474 -6.71 -9.37 3.38
CA LYS A 474 -6.94 -9.76 1.97
C LYS A 474 -8.21 -9.14 1.41
N THR A 475 -9.31 -9.19 2.17
CA THR A 475 -10.61 -8.63 1.74
C THR A 475 -10.54 -7.13 1.47
N ARG A 476 -9.58 -6.44 2.10
CA ARG A 476 -9.33 -5.00 1.93
C ARG A 476 -8.18 -4.70 0.96
N GLY A 477 -7.70 -5.71 0.22
CA GLY A 477 -6.59 -5.58 -0.73
C GLY A 477 -5.24 -5.28 -0.07
N GLN A 478 -5.09 -5.57 1.23
CA GLN A 478 -3.87 -5.32 1.99
C GLN A 478 -3.11 -6.61 2.24
N VAL A 479 -1.79 -6.53 2.13
CA VAL A 479 -0.90 -7.71 2.16
C VAL A 479 0.16 -7.62 3.26
N ALA A 480 0.12 -6.56 4.07
CA ALA A 480 1.06 -6.31 5.16
C ALA A 480 0.44 -5.41 6.24
N VAL A 481 1.07 -5.40 7.42
CA VAL A 481 0.84 -4.40 8.46
C VAL A 481 1.87 -3.26 8.35
N PRO A 482 1.58 -2.03 8.79
CA PRO A 482 0.37 -1.59 9.48
C PRO A 482 -0.83 -1.41 8.54
N PHE A 483 -2.02 -1.70 9.04
CA PHE A 483 -3.27 -1.34 8.38
C PHE A 483 -4.19 -0.62 9.35
N ASN A 484 -4.67 0.56 8.96
CA ASN A 484 -5.56 1.38 9.77
C ASN A 484 -6.77 1.79 8.94
N GLN A 485 -7.97 1.72 9.53
CA GLN A 485 -9.20 2.09 8.85
C GLN A 485 -10.21 2.68 9.84
N VAL A 486 -10.94 3.69 9.40
CA VAL A 486 -11.99 4.33 10.19
C VAL A 486 -13.35 4.08 9.57
N TYR A 487 -14.32 3.68 10.38
CA TYR A 487 -15.73 3.57 9.99
C TYR A 487 -16.59 4.51 10.85
N GLY A 488 -17.80 4.79 10.37
CA GLY A 488 -18.82 5.46 11.19
C GLY A 488 -20.06 5.80 10.37
N PRO A 489 -21.06 6.48 10.97
CA PRO A 489 -22.29 6.87 10.27
C PRO A 489 -22.04 7.70 9.00
N GLY A 490 -21.03 8.58 9.01
CA GLY A 490 -20.62 9.36 7.84
C GLY A 490 -19.72 8.61 6.85
N LEU A 491 -19.21 7.43 7.25
CA LEU A 491 -18.29 6.59 6.47
C LEU A 491 -18.67 5.09 6.64
N PRO A 492 -19.84 4.64 6.15
CA PRO A 492 -20.33 3.28 6.39
C PRO A 492 -19.47 2.20 5.72
N GLU A 493 -18.88 2.49 4.56
CA GLU A 493 -17.94 1.58 3.87
C GLU A 493 -16.51 1.64 4.46
N GLY A 494 -16.25 2.61 5.34
CA GLY A 494 -14.95 2.86 5.96
C GLY A 494 -13.94 3.53 5.04
N GLU A 495 -12.98 4.25 5.63
CA GLU A 495 -11.91 4.95 4.94
C GLU A 495 -10.55 4.46 5.46
N ALA A 496 -9.75 3.87 4.56
CA ALA A 496 -8.43 3.37 4.89
C ALA A 496 -7.44 4.53 5.04
N LEU A 497 -6.65 4.51 6.11
CA LEU A 497 -5.62 5.51 6.38
C LEU A 497 -4.28 5.13 5.73
N PRO A 498 -3.39 6.11 5.49
CA PRO A 498 -2.04 5.83 5.00
C PRO A 498 -1.25 4.89 5.94
N THR A 499 -0.31 4.13 5.37
CA THR A 499 0.55 3.20 6.14
C THR A 499 1.41 3.90 7.20
N LEU A 500 1.87 5.13 6.91
CA LEU A 500 2.46 6.02 7.89
C LEU A 500 1.40 7.01 8.35
N LEU A 501 0.96 6.89 9.59
CA LEU A 501 -0.10 7.74 10.13
C LEU A 501 0.41 9.15 10.37
N THR A 502 -0.49 10.12 10.20
CA THR A 502 -0.34 11.48 10.72
C THR A 502 -1.47 11.76 11.70
N ARG A 503 -1.21 12.61 12.71
CA ARG A 503 -2.21 13.00 13.72
C ARG A 503 -3.46 13.58 13.05
N ASP A 504 -3.25 14.48 12.09
CA ASP A 504 -4.35 15.13 11.38
C ASP A 504 -5.19 14.15 10.57
N ALA A 505 -4.56 13.18 9.88
CA ALA A 505 -5.31 12.18 9.12
C ALA A 505 -6.24 11.36 10.01
N VAL A 506 -5.76 10.91 11.19
CA VAL A 506 -6.58 10.14 12.14
C VAL A 506 -7.76 10.98 12.65
N LEU A 507 -7.49 12.20 13.14
CA LEU A 507 -8.52 13.06 13.72
C LEU A 507 -9.55 13.55 12.71
N GLN A 508 -9.10 13.97 11.52
CA GLN A 508 -9.99 14.42 10.46
C GLN A 508 -10.89 13.29 9.96
N THR A 509 -10.33 12.09 9.80
CA THR A 509 -11.12 10.93 9.37
C THR A 509 -12.10 10.50 10.45
N LEU A 510 -11.72 10.50 11.73
CA LEU A 510 -12.66 10.27 12.85
C LEU A 510 -13.75 11.33 12.94
N LYS A 511 -13.45 12.58 12.59
CA LYS A 511 -14.45 13.67 12.54
C LYS A 511 -15.41 13.46 11.37
N LYS A 512 -14.89 13.14 10.18
CA LYS A 512 -15.68 12.83 8.97
C LYS A 512 -16.59 11.61 9.19
N ALA A 513 -16.06 10.58 9.85
CA ALA A 513 -16.79 9.37 10.20
C ALA A 513 -18.03 9.63 11.08
N LYS A 514 -18.02 10.72 11.86
CA LYS A 514 -19.16 11.08 12.72
C LYS A 514 -20.41 11.43 11.91
N GLY A 515 -20.25 11.93 10.68
CA GLY A 515 -21.36 12.40 9.85
C GLY A 515 -22.00 13.69 10.37
N ILE A 516 -22.99 14.21 9.63
CA ILE A 516 -23.82 15.32 10.10
C ILE A 516 -24.82 14.74 11.08
N THR A 517 -24.79 15.21 12.33
CA THR A 517 -25.73 14.80 13.37
C THR A 517 -27.13 15.14 12.89
N GLN A 518 -28.02 14.14 12.73
CA GLN A 518 -29.44 14.39 12.50
C GLN A 518 -30.12 14.87 13.77
#